data_AF-A0A3B0ZBR9-F1
#
_entry.id   AF-A0A3B0ZBR9-F1
#
_cell.length_a   1.000
_cell.length_b   1.000
_cell.length_c   1.000
_cell.angle_alpha   90.00
_cell.angle_beta   90.00
_cell.angle_gamma   90.00
#
_symmetry.space_group_name_H-M   'P 1'
#
loop_
_entity.id
_entity.type
_entity.pdbx_description
1 polymer ?
#
loop_
_entity_poly.entity_id
_entity_poly.type
_entity_poly.pdbx_seq_one_letter_code
_entity_poly.pdbx_strand_id
1 'polypeptide(L)'
;MTITSPEVICVDLDGTLVHTDTLYELCILALKQNLLLIFALPIWLFKGKAFFKAKLSSHAEIPTETLLYNDAVIEYLKNKKADGANIYLVTASHQNVANAVAKHLGFFADQFGSTEHNNIKGKNKADFLNARFGEFGYEYIGNDDSDLNVWESSSRAVVVSENEHLFEKAKKINKDVISLPSLNKSSLKSYFKLMRPHQWVKNVLILVPLVLSHSVTDVDKVLLSAIGFILFSLTASGIYVFNDLVDISNDRVHPIKSKRPIAAGEVSVLHGVVLGLLLWIISLSVAYFNFDFLFLILLGYIVLNFLYSFLLKRLVLVDVVVLAGFYIIRIITGAVIVKVALSFWLITFSLFMFFSLALAKRYSEIALYTRESTEVKGRGYIREDEFITTILGVASGLVSVLVMALYIHDDRTRIMYSDSNWLWITIPALLYWVSRLWLLAHRKLLAEDPIRFAIRDKESYLIFGVLLFSVFMAL
;
A
#
# COMPACT_ATOMS: atom_id res chain seq x y z
N MET A 1 49.88 28.37 -17.11
CA MET A 1 48.76 27.59 -16.55
C MET A 1 47.57 28.53 -16.41
N THR A 2 46.68 28.54 -17.38
CA THR A 2 45.37 29.19 -17.23
C THR A 2 44.60 28.37 -16.20
N ILE A 3 44.43 28.91 -15.00
CA ILE A 3 43.54 28.34 -13.98
C ILE A 3 42.13 28.55 -14.51
N THR A 4 41.63 27.61 -15.30
CA THR A 4 40.22 27.55 -15.65
C THR A 4 39.45 27.35 -14.36
N SER A 5 38.54 28.27 -14.05
CA SER A 5 37.64 28.13 -12.90
C SER A 5 36.96 26.76 -12.95
N PRO A 6 36.84 26.06 -11.80
CA PRO A 6 36.21 24.75 -11.77
C PRO A 6 34.80 24.83 -12.35
N GLU A 7 34.45 23.84 -13.17
CA GLU A 7 33.13 23.74 -13.80
C GLU A 7 32.04 23.74 -12.72
N VAL A 8 30.96 24.50 -12.93
CA VAL A 8 29.84 24.60 -11.98
C VAL A 8 28.67 23.80 -12.52
N ILE A 9 28.14 22.87 -11.72
CA ILE A 9 26.98 22.06 -12.08
C ILE A 9 25.90 22.25 -11.03
N CYS A 10 24.71 22.61 -11.49
CA CYS A 10 23.52 22.78 -10.65
C CYS A 10 22.51 21.68 -11.00
N VAL A 11 21.95 21.01 -9.99
CA VAL A 11 20.99 19.91 -10.17
C VAL A 11 19.72 20.18 -9.36
N ASP A 12 18.55 19.94 -9.96
CA ASP A 12 17.28 19.93 -9.20
C ASP A 12 17.08 18.62 -8.43
N LEU A 13 16.24 18.66 -7.41
CA LEU A 13 15.90 17.51 -6.58
C LEU A 13 14.75 16.70 -7.19
N ASP A 14 13.54 17.23 -7.11
CA ASP A 14 12.28 16.49 -7.34
C ASP A 14 12.10 16.14 -8.82
N GLY A 15 12.00 14.86 -9.14
CA GLY A 15 11.92 14.34 -10.51
C GLY A 15 13.23 14.38 -11.31
N THR A 16 14.31 14.91 -10.73
CA THR A 16 15.65 14.98 -11.34
C THR A 16 16.64 14.08 -10.60
N LEU A 17 17.18 14.54 -9.46
CA LEU A 17 18.10 13.76 -8.61
C LEU A 17 17.38 12.59 -7.93
N VAL A 18 16.12 12.79 -7.56
CA VAL A 18 15.22 11.75 -7.09
C VAL A 18 14.06 11.62 -8.06
N HIS A 19 13.58 10.40 -8.29
CA HIS A 19 12.50 10.17 -9.23
C HIS A 19 11.11 10.58 -8.71
N THR A 20 10.99 10.82 -7.41
CA THR A 20 9.74 11.19 -6.76
C THR A 20 9.71 12.68 -6.39
N ASP A 21 8.53 13.14 -5.98
CA ASP A 21 8.34 14.48 -5.45
C ASP A 21 8.29 14.39 -3.91
N THR A 22 9.32 14.95 -3.29
CA THR A 22 9.54 14.91 -1.84
C THR A 22 8.46 15.66 -1.07
N LEU A 23 7.72 16.58 -1.68
CA LEU A 23 6.60 17.29 -1.03
C LEU A 23 5.47 16.32 -0.69
N TYR A 24 5.09 15.46 -1.64
CA TYR A 24 4.03 14.48 -1.41
C TYR A 24 4.47 13.40 -0.42
N GLU A 25 5.72 12.94 -0.49
CA GLU A 25 6.26 11.99 0.49
C GLU A 25 6.26 12.60 1.90
N LEU A 26 6.72 13.84 2.07
CA LEU A 26 6.67 14.56 3.37
C LEU A 26 5.24 14.69 3.89
N CYS A 27 4.28 14.98 3.01
CA CYS A 27 2.87 15.07 3.39
C CYS A 27 2.36 13.74 3.98
N ILE A 28 2.66 12.62 3.32
CA ILE A 28 2.28 11.29 3.80
C ILE A 28 3.00 10.93 5.11
N LEU A 29 4.29 11.27 5.23
CA LEU A 29 5.05 11.04 6.46
C LEU A 29 4.51 11.85 7.64
N ALA A 30 4.15 13.12 7.43
CA ALA A 30 3.54 13.96 8.45
C ALA A 30 2.20 13.37 8.91
N LEU A 31 1.35 12.92 7.98
CA LEU A 31 0.08 12.24 8.30
C LEU A 31 0.28 10.90 9.02
N LYS A 32 1.34 10.16 8.68
CA LYS A 32 1.70 8.91 9.38
C LYS A 32 2.06 9.15 10.84
N GLN A 33 2.73 10.26 11.13
CA GLN A 33 3.09 10.64 12.51
C GLN A 33 1.88 11.22 13.27
N ASN A 34 1.08 12.05 12.62
CA ASN A 34 -0.12 12.64 13.20
C ASN A 34 -1.25 12.77 12.17
N LEU A 35 -2.24 11.87 12.27
CA LEU A 35 -3.38 11.84 11.34
C LEU A 35 -4.26 13.09 11.44
N LEU A 36 -4.27 13.79 12.59
CA LEU A 36 -5.05 15.02 12.77
C LEU A 36 -4.56 16.17 11.87
N LEU A 37 -3.35 16.07 11.33
CA LEU A 37 -2.84 17.05 10.38
C LEU A 37 -3.68 17.12 9.11
N ILE A 38 -4.49 16.11 8.79
CA ILE A 38 -5.40 16.13 7.62
C ILE A 38 -6.32 17.35 7.60
N PHE A 39 -6.72 17.85 8.77
CA PHE A 39 -7.54 19.06 8.90
C PHE A 39 -6.73 20.35 8.78
N ALA A 40 -5.43 20.30 9.08
CA ALA A 40 -4.53 21.43 9.00
C ALA A 40 -3.96 21.66 7.59
N LEU A 41 -3.79 20.60 6.79
CA LEU A 41 -3.23 20.67 5.44
C LEU A 41 -3.95 21.70 4.54
N PRO A 42 -5.30 21.75 4.45
CA PRO A 42 -5.98 22.76 3.64
C PRO A 42 -5.70 24.17 4.14
N ILE A 43 -5.72 24.39 5.46
CA ILE A 43 -5.47 25.70 6.09
C ILE A 43 -4.04 26.19 5.76
N TRP A 44 -3.05 25.29 5.84
CA TRP A 44 -1.67 25.60 5.49
C TRP A 44 -1.52 25.92 4.01
N LEU A 45 -2.22 25.20 3.14
CA LEU A 45 -2.21 25.47 1.71
C LEU A 45 -2.87 26.82 1.36
N PHE A 46 -3.97 27.18 2.04
CA PHE A 46 -4.62 28.50 1.90
C PHE A 46 -3.71 29.65 2.34
N LYS A 47 -2.81 29.43 3.32
CA LYS A 47 -1.78 30.39 3.71
C LYS A 47 -0.60 30.50 2.73
N GLY A 48 -0.60 29.69 1.67
CA GLY A 48 0.38 29.73 0.59
C GLY A 48 1.30 28.51 0.54
N LYS A 49 1.82 28.21 -0.66
CA LYS A 49 2.66 27.02 -0.91
C LYS A 49 3.96 27.02 -0.11
N ALA A 50 4.58 28.18 0.11
CA ALA A 50 5.81 28.29 0.90
C ALA A 50 5.57 27.94 2.37
N PHE A 51 4.49 28.48 2.96
CA PHE A 51 4.04 28.16 4.31
C PHE A 51 3.70 26.67 4.46
N PHE A 52 3.01 26.09 3.47
CA PHE A 52 2.71 24.65 3.44
C PHE A 52 3.97 23.79 3.49
N LYS A 53 4.97 24.09 2.65
CA LYS A 53 6.27 23.38 2.62
C LYS A 53 7.04 23.49 3.95
N ALA A 54 7.06 24.68 4.54
CA ALA A 54 7.72 24.92 5.83
C ALA A 54 7.04 24.17 6.98
N LYS A 55 5.70 24.15 7.02
CA LYS A 55 4.95 23.37 8.01
C LYS A 55 5.16 21.87 7.84
N LEU A 56 5.13 21.33 6.63
CA LEU A 56 5.42 19.91 6.41
C LEU A 56 6.83 19.53 6.88
N SER A 57 7.83 20.34 6.51
CA SER A 57 9.23 20.09 6.84
C SER A 57 9.56 20.23 8.34
N SER A 58 8.65 20.80 9.15
CA SER A 58 8.80 20.86 10.61
C SER A 58 8.07 19.72 11.34
N HIS A 59 7.16 19.02 10.66
CA HIS A 59 6.41 17.89 11.23
C HIS A 59 6.91 16.52 10.76
N ALA A 60 7.73 16.46 9.71
CA ALA A 60 8.34 15.22 9.24
C ALA A 60 9.71 15.48 8.61
N GLU A 61 10.60 14.52 8.80
CA GLU A 61 11.89 14.46 8.10
C GLU A 61 11.80 13.48 6.93
N ILE A 62 12.43 13.84 5.81
CA ILE A 62 12.47 12.96 4.64
C ILE A 62 13.52 11.84 4.89
N PRO A 63 13.18 10.56 4.66
CA PRO A 63 14.10 9.44 4.90
C PRO A 63 15.07 9.32 3.72
N THR A 64 16.13 10.14 3.75
CA THR A 64 17.10 10.29 2.65
C THR A 64 17.70 8.98 2.19
N GLU A 65 17.96 8.04 3.10
CA GLU A 65 18.52 6.71 2.80
C GLU A 65 17.64 5.85 1.90
N THR A 66 16.33 6.12 1.91
CA THR A 66 15.32 5.36 1.18
C THR A 66 14.68 6.17 0.05
N LEU A 67 15.24 7.33 -0.28
CA LEU A 67 14.78 8.07 -1.45
C LEU A 67 15.11 7.29 -2.72
N LEU A 68 14.22 7.38 -3.71
CA LEU A 68 14.41 6.74 -5.00
C LEU A 68 15.30 7.62 -5.89
N TYR A 69 16.60 7.58 -5.63
CA TYR A 69 17.60 8.33 -6.39
C TYR A 69 17.68 7.87 -7.85
N ASN A 70 18.02 8.81 -8.74
CA ASN A 70 18.32 8.51 -10.13
C ASN A 70 19.81 8.14 -10.28
N ASP A 71 20.10 6.85 -10.39
CA ASP A 71 21.47 6.34 -10.47
C ASP A 71 22.27 6.96 -11.63
N ALA A 72 21.63 7.20 -12.79
CA ALA A 72 22.30 7.81 -13.93
C ALA A 72 22.72 9.27 -13.66
N VAL A 73 21.87 10.03 -12.96
CA VAL A 73 22.21 11.41 -12.53
C VAL A 73 23.29 11.38 -11.45
N ILE A 74 23.22 10.46 -10.49
CA ILE A 74 24.23 10.31 -9.44
C ILE A 74 25.59 9.94 -10.05
N GLU A 75 25.63 9.02 -11.00
CA GLU A 75 26.85 8.63 -11.71
C GLU A 75 27.43 9.79 -12.51
N TYR A 76 26.59 10.51 -13.25
CA TYR A 76 26.99 11.70 -13.99
C TYR A 76 27.62 12.77 -13.09
N LEU A 77 26.98 13.07 -11.95
CA LEU A 77 27.49 14.02 -10.96
C LEU A 77 28.81 13.54 -10.34
N LYS A 78 28.92 12.26 -9.98
CA LYS A 78 30.17 11.72 -9.41
C LYS A 78 31.34 11.81 -10.37
N ASN A 79 31.11 11.53 -11.66
CA ASN A 79 32.14 11.65 -12.70
C ASN A 79 32.62 13.10 -12.84
N LYS A 80 31.67 14.04 -12.95
CA LYS A 80 32.00 15.47 -13.02
C LYS A 80 32.73 15.99 -11.77
N LYS A 81 32.38 15.48 -10.59
CA LYS A 81 33.12 15.81 -9.36
C LYS A 81 34.56 15.30 -9.41
N ALA A 82 34.78 14.10 -9.93
CA ALA A 82 36.12 13.55 -10.09
C ALA A 82 36.98 14.38 -11.06
N ASP A 83 36.35 15.01 -12.05
CA ASP A 83 36.98 15.96 -12.98
C ASP A 83 37.23 17.37 -12.37
N GLY A 84 36.86 17.57 -11.10
CA GLY A 84 37.09 18.82 -10.36
C GLY A 84 35.95 19.83 -10.40
N ALA A 85 34.75 19.43 -10.87
CA ALA A 85 33.59 20.31 -10.89
C ALA A 85 33.02 20.55 -9.47
N ASN A 86 32.51 21.76 -9.24
CA ASN A 86 31.73 22.12 -8.06
C ASN A 86 30.24 21.85 -8.32
N ILE A 87 29.64 21.01 -7.47
CA ILE A 87 28.26 20.56 -7.63
C ILE A 87 27.35 21.22 -6.60
N TYR A 88 26.24 21.78 -7.06
CA TYR A 88 25.27 22.50 -6.25
C TYR A 88 23.89 21.88 -6.38
N LEU A 89 23.23 21.62 -5.24
CA LEU A 89 21.83 21.21 -5.22
C LEU A 89 20.94 22.45 -5.20
N VAL A 90 20.11 22.67 -6.22
CA VAL A 90 19.28 23.87 -6.34
C VAL A 90 17.84 23.48 -6.63
N THR A 91 16.98 23.58 -5.62
CA THR A 91 15.63 23.01 -5.68
C THR A 91 14.52 23.93 -5.21
N ALA A 92 13.33 23.72 -5.79
CA ALA A 92 12.09 24.32 -5.30
C ALA A 92 11.61 23.69 -3.98
N SER A 93 12.16 22.56 -3.56
CA SER A 93 11.87 21.96 -2.26
C SER A 93 12.38 22.79 -1.10
N HIS A 94 11.84 22.57 0.10
CA HIS A 94 12.18 23.36 1.28
C HIS A 94 13.67 23.20 1.64
N GLN A 95 14.32 24.25 2.15
CA GLN A 95 15.76 24.22 2.50
C GLN A 95 16.14 23.05 3.42
N ASN A 96 15.27 22.64 4.35
CA ASN A 96 15.53 21.48 5.22
C ASN A 96 15.69 20.17 4.42
N VAL A 97 14.92 20.00 3.35
CA VAL A 97 15.00 18.83 2.46
C VAL A 97 16.31 18.86 1.70
N ALA A 98 16.67 20.03 1.13
CA ALA A 98 17.94 20.23 0.44
C ALA A 98 19.12 19.92 1.37
N ASN A 99 19.11 20.43 2.60
CA ASN A 99 20.13 20.17 3.61
C ASN A 99 20.25 18.68 3.96
N ALA A 100 19.12 17.99 4.17
CA ALA A 100 19.10 16.58 4.50
C ALA A 100 19.70 15.73 3.37
N VAL A 101 19.29 15.98 2.12
CA VAL A 101 19.79 15.26 0.94
C VAL A 101 21.27 15.55 0.70
N ALA A 102 21.69 16.81 0.80
CA ALA A 102 23.07 17.20 0.62
C ALA A 102 23.99 16.56 1.66
N LYS A 103 23.55 16.53 2.93
CA LYS A 103 24.26 15.85 4.02
C LYS A 103 24.38 14.34 3.78
N HIS A 104 23.32 13.70 3.28
CA HIS A 104 23.33 12.25 3.02
C HIS A 104 24.29 11.87 1.89
N LEU A 105 24.25 12.59 0.77
CA LEU A 105 25.09 12.30 -0.39
C LEU A 105 26.54 12.78 -0.22
N GLY A 106 26.77 13.82 0.58
CA GLY A 106 28.10 14.23 1.04
C GLY A 106 29.02 14.81 -0.05
N PHE A 107 28.51 15.02 -1.27
CA PHE A 107 29.33 15.45 -2.40
C PHE A 107 29.04 16.85 -2.94
N PHE A 108 28.01 17.54 -2.44
CA PHE A 108 27.67 18.91 -2.85
C PHE A 108 28.61 19.93 -2.21
N ALA A 109 28.96 20.98 -2.95
CA ALA A 109 29.70 22.13 -2.47
C ALA A 109 28.81 23.06 -1.63
N ASP A 110 27.56 23.25 -2.05
CA ASP A 110 26.54 24.01 -1.34
C ASP A 110 25.13 23.56 -1.79
N GLN A 111 24.09 23.93 -1.04
CA GLN A 111 22.72 23.56 -1.35
C GLN A 111 21.71 24.68 -1.08
N PHE A 112 20.79 24.87 -2.01
CA PHE A 112 19.80 25.93 -2.01
C PHE A 112 18.40 25.36 -2.22
N GLY A 113 17.53 25.59 -1.23
CA GLY A 113 16.12 25.27 -1.28
C GLY A 113 15.27 26.51 -1.09
N SER A 114 13.98 26.36 -1.35
CA SER A 114 13.00 27.41 -1.07
C SER A 114 12.78 27.60 0.43
N THR A 115 12.50 28.83 0.83
CA THR A 115 12.12 29.23 2.20
C THR A 115 10.75 29.93 2.16
N GLU A 116 10.25 30.38 3.32
CA GLU A 116 9.01 31.17 3.37
C GLU A 116 9.09 32.49 2.59
N HIS A 117 10.30 33.05 2.46
CA HIS A 117 10.53 34.36 1.85
C HIS A 117 11.19 34.29 0.47
N ASN A 118 11.82 33.17 0.11
CA ASN A 118 12.52 33.00 -1.16
C ASN A 118 12.08 31.72 -1.87
N ASN A 119 11.43 31.86 -3.02
CA ASN A 119 10.94 30.74 -3.83
C ASN A 119 11.88 30.47 -5.01
N ILE A 120 12.62 29.35 -4.94
CA ILE A 120 13.59 28.91 -5.94
C ILE A 120 12.90 28.01 -6.97
N LYS A 121 12.01 28.59 -7.78
CA LYS A 121 11.33 27.88 -8.88
C LYS A 121 11.20 28.75 -10.12
N GLY A 122 11.33 28.13 -11.30
CA GLY A 122 11.10 28.81 -12.58
C GLY A 122 12.06 29.98 -12.79
N LYS A 123 11.52 31.13 -13.20
CA LYS A 123 12.32 32.35 -13.43
C LYS A 123 13.15 32.77 -12.22
N ASN A 124 12.59 32.71 -11.01
CA ASN A 124 13.34 33.05 -9.78
C ASN A 124 14.56 32.13 -9.56
N LYS A 125 14.46 30.86 -9.98
CA LYS A 125 15.59 29.91 -9.93
C LYS A 125 16.68 30.32 -10.92
N ALA A 126 16.29 30.72 -12.14
CA ALA A 126 17.22 31.22 -13.16
C ALA A 126 17.91 32.51 -12.69
N ASP A 127 17.15 33.49 -12.20
CA ASP A 127 17.67 34.77 -11.70
C ASP A 127 18.66 34.54 -10.54
N PHE A 128 18.34 33.62 -9.62
CA PHE A 128 19.23 33.23 -8.52
C PHE A 128 20.55 32.61 -9.01
N LEU A 129 20.48 31.68 -9.96
CA LEU A 129 21.65 31.01 -10.52
C LEU A 129 22.54 31.99 -11.30
N ASN A 130 21.93 32.85 -12.12
CA ASN A 130 22.63 33.87 -12.89
C ASN A 130 23.30 34.90 -11.98
N ALA A 131 22.64 35.32 -10.90
CA ALA A 131 23.24 36.21 -9.92
C ALA A 131 24.45 35.60 -9.19
N ARG A 132 24.47 34.27 -9.00
CA ARG A 132 25.51 33.57 -8.24
C ARG A 132 26.69 33.11 -9.10
N PHE A 133 26.42 32.60 -10.29
CA PHE A 133 27.41 31.94 -11.15
C PHE A 133 27.65 32.67 -12.47
N GLY A 134 26.84 33.69 -12.79
CA GLY A 134 26.84 34.38 -14.07
C GLY A 134 26.04 33.63 -15.14
N GLU A 135 25.54 34.36 -16.13
CA GLU A 135 24.92 33.75 -17.32
C GLU A 135 25.94 32.88 -18.05
N PHE A 136 25.53 31.68 -18.44
CA PHE A 136 26.35 30.63 -19.04
C PHE A 136 27.54 30.17 -18.18
N GLY A 137 27.53 30.49 -16.88
CA GLY A 137 28.57 30.10 -15.93
C GLY A 137 28.38 28.72 -15.31
N TYR A 138 27.27 28.03 -15.61
CA TYR A 138 26.89 26.76 -14.99
C TYR A 138 26.14 25.83 -15.94
N GLU A 139 26.35 24.54 -15.78
CA GLU A 139 25.52 23.49 -16.35
C GLU A 139 24.31 23.24 -15.44
N TYR A 140 23.12 22.99 -16.03
CA TYR A 140 21.91 22.74 -15.25
C TYR A 140 21.20 21.45 -15.63
N ILE A 141 20.94 20.63 -14.61
CA ILE A 141 20.23 19.35 -14.70
C ILE A 141 18.81 19.52 -14.13
N GLY A 142 17.79 19.26 -14.95
CA GLY A 142 16.37 19.42 -14.59
C GLY A 142 15.44 18.50 -15.37
N ASN A 143 14.14 18.53 -15.08
CA ASN A 143 13.16 17.59 -15.61
C ASN A 143 11.80 18.19 -16.01
N ASP A 144 11.57 19.48 -15.78
CA ASP A 144 10.24 20.10 -15.92
C ASP A 144 10.24 21.31 -16.86
N ASP A 145 9.07 21.65 -17.41
CA ASP A 145 8.91 22.87 -18.25
C ASP A 145 9.29 24.15 -17.49
N SER A 146 9.18 24.17 -16.14
CA SER A 146 9.62 25.33 -15.36
C SER A 146 11.14 25.57 -15.41
N ASP A 147 11.93 24.55 -15.77
CA ASP A 147 13.38 24.64 -15.91
C ASP A 147 13.82 25.28 -17.24
N LEU A 148 12.90 25.51 -18.19
CA LEU A 148 13.21 26.17 -19.47
C LEU A 148 13.90 27.53 -19.27
N ASN A 149 13.45 28.33 -18.30
CA ASN A 149 14.08 29.64 -18.00
C ASN A 149 15.53 29.49 -17.49
N VAL A 150 15.84 28.38 -16.83
CA VAL A 150 17.19 28.09 -16.33
C VAL A 150 18.07 27.61 -17.48
N TRP A 151 17.54 26.70 -18.31
CA TRP A 151 18.28 26.19 -19.45
C TRP A 151 18.68 27.26 -20.46
N GLU A 152 17.83 28.27 -20.68
CA GLU A 152 18.12 29.40 -21.58
C GLU A 152 19.40 30.17 -21.19
N SER A 153 19.73 30.21 -19.89
CA SER A 153 20.89 30.93 -19.35
C SER A 153 22.02 30.02 -18.82
N SER A 154 21.91 28.71 -19.03
CA SER A 154 22.94 27.72 -18.65
C SER A 154 23.93 27.46 -19.79
N SER A 155 25.16 27.08 -19.46
CA SER A 155 26.17 26.66 -20.47
C SER A 155 25.77 25.39 -21.21
N ARG A 156 25.12 24.47 -20.49
CA ARG A 156 24.58 23.20 -20.99
C ARG A 156 23.29 22.85 -20.26
N ALA A 157 22.31 22.38 -21.03
CA ALA A 157 21.06 21.84 -20.52
C ALA A 157 21.11 20.31 -20.46
N VAL A 158 20.99 19.74 -19.25
CA VAL A 158 20.85 18.29 -19.06
C VAL A 158 19.40 17.98 -18.70
N VAL A 159 18.71 17.32 -19.63
CA VAL A 159 17.28 17.01 -19.51
C VAL A 159 17.11 15.59 -18.96
N VAL A 160 16.48 15.48 -17.80
CA VAL A 160 16.12 14.20 -17.16
C VAL A 160 14.64 13.92 -17.46
N SER A 161 14.34 13.47 -18.67
CA SER A 161 12.96 13.17 -19.07
C SER A 161 12.88 12.23 -20.26
N GLU A 162 11.92 11.31 -20.24
CA GLU A 162 11.50 10.54 -21.41
C GLU A 162 10.57 11.34 -22.35
N ASN A 163 10.19 12.57 -22.00
CA ASN A 163 9.35 13.39 -22.87
C ASN A 163 10.19 14.03 -23.98
N GLU A 164 10.14 13.46 -25.19
CA GLU A 164 10.78 14.03 -26.39
C GLU A 164 10.42 15.50 -26.60
N HIS A 165 9.19 15.92 -26.25
CA HIS A 165 8.77 17.30 -26.42
C HIS A 165 9.55 18.27 -25.52
N LEU A 166 9.91 17.87 -24.29
CA LEU A 166 10.70 18.71 -23.38
C LEU A 166 12.13 18.84 -23.90
N PHE A 167 12.71 17.74 -24.37
CA PHE A 167 14.03 17.73 -24.98
C PHE A 167 14.11 18.63 -26.23
N GLU A 168 13.09 18.58 -27.09
CA GLU A 168 13.00 19.45 -28.27
C GLU A 168 12.78 20.93 -27.91
N LYS A 169 12.06 21.24 -26.83
CA LYS A 169 11.99 22.62 -26.31
C LYS A 169 13.36 23.09 -25.81
N ALA A 170 14.09 22.25 -25.06
CA ALA A 170 15.42 22.57 -24.53
C ALA A 170 16.42 22.85 -25.66
N LYS A 171 16.42 22.06 -26.72
CA LYS A 171 17.27 22.29 -27.92
C LYS A 171 17.03 23.62 -28.62
N LYS A 172 15.81 24.17 -28.54
CA LYS A 172 15.49 25.46 -29.17
C LYS A 172 16.09 26.65 -28.41
N ILE A 173 16.31 26.49 -27.11
CA ILE A 173 16.75 27.56 -26.21
C ILE A 173 18.21 27.43 -25.76
N ASN A 174 18.79 26.23 -25.83
CA ASN A 174 20.18 25.98 -25.49
C ASN A 174 20.90 25.23 -26.62
N LYS A 175 22.15 25.61 -26.89
CA LYS A 175 22.97 25.04 -27.97
C LYS A 175 23.62 23.71 -27.61
N ASP A 176 23.82 23.43 -26.32
CA ASP A 176 24.40 22.18 -25.80
C ASP A 176 23.38 21.49 -24.90
N VAL A 177 22.72 20.46 -25.43
CA VAL A 177 21.67 19.73 -24.74
C VAL A 177 21.95 18.24 -24.76
N ILE A 178 22.00 17.64 -23.58
CA ILE A 178 22.11 16.20 -23.39
C ILE A 178 20.91 15.68 -22.62
N SER A 179 20.59 14.40 -22.78
CA SER A 179 19.54 13.74 -22.02
C SER A 179 20.13 12.66 -21.11
N LEU A 180 19.55 12.54 -19.92
CA LEU A 180 19.79 11.42 -19.02
C LEU A 180 18.50 10.61 -18.83
N PRO A 181 18.60 9.30 -18.56
CA PRO A 181 17.42 8.47 -18.31
C PRO A 181 16.56 8.99 -17.16
N SER A 182 15.24 8.95 -17.33
CA SER A 182 14.26 9.07 -16.25
C SER A 182 13.56 7.73 -16.00
N LEU A 183 12.80 7.60 -14.90
CA LEU A 183 11.95 6.41 -14.73
C LEU A 183 10.86 6.35 -15.81
N ASN A 184 10.58 5.14 -16.29
CA ASN A 184 9.49 4.84 -17.21
C ASN A 184 8.13 5.33 -16.66
N LYS A 185 7.29 5.87 -17.56
CA LYS A 185 5.93 6.31 -17.22
C LYS A 185 5.06 5.20 -16.61
N SER A 186 4.16 5.62 -15.72
CA SER A 186 3.13 4.76 -15.14
C SER A 186 2.28 4.10 -16.23
N SER A 187 2.34 2.77 -16.32
CA SER A 187 1.48 1.99 -17.22
C SER A 187 0.13 1.70 -16.56
N LEU A 188 -0.93 1.46 -17.35
CA LEU A 188 -2.22 0.98 -16.80
C LEU A 188 -2.03 -0.29 -15.95
N LYS A 189 -1.08 -1.14 -16.35
CA LYS A 189 -0.69 -2.33 -15.59
C LYS A 189 -0.16 -2.00 -14.18
N SER A 190 0.56 -0.90 -14.00
CA SER A 190 1.03 -0.43 -12.69
C SER A 190 -0.13 -0.01 -11.79
N TYR A 191 -1.17 0.64 -12.32
CA TYR A 191 -2.39 0.97 -11.58
C TYR A 191 -3.18 -0.29 -11.18
N PHE A 192 -3.37 -1.25 -12.09
CA PHE A 192 -4.01 -2.52 -11.75
C PHE A 192 -3.20 -3.31 -10.71
N LYS A 193 -1.87 -3.32 -10.81
CA LYS A 193 -0.99 -3.95 -9.82
C LYS A 193 -1.12 -3.27 -8.45
N LEU A 194 -1.26 -1.94 -8.41
CA LEU A 194 -1.45 -1.15 -7.20
C LEU A 194 -2.80 -1.45 -6.52
N MET A 195 -3.87 -1.69 -7.30
CA MET A 195 -5.19 -2.08 -6.75
C MET A 195 -5.21 -3.48 -6.11
N ARG A 196 -4.24 -4.34 -6.45
CA ARG A 196 -4.12 -5.74 -5.99
C ARG A 196 -5.38 -6.63 -6.21
N PRO A 197 -5.87 -6.80 -7.45
CA PRO A 197 -7.03 -7.65 -7.74
C PRO A 197 -6.93 -9.08 -7.21
N HIS A 198 -5.72 -9.64 -7.13
CA HIS A 198 -5.49 -10.97 -6.54
C HIS A 198 -5.96 -11.08 -5.07
N GLN A 199 -6.08 -9.97 -4.33
CA GLN A 199 -6.61 -9.95 -2.96
C GLN A 199 -8.15 -9.96 -2.92
N TRP A 200 -8.83 -9.70 -4.03
CA TRP A 200 -10.29 -9.71 -4.11
C TRP A 200 -10.88 -11.10 -3.85
N VAL A 201 -10.07 -12.15 -3.97
CA VAL A 201 -10.49 -13.51 -3.63
C VAL A 201 -10.98 -13.63 -2.18
N LYS A 202 -10.49 -12.80 -1.25
CA LYS A 202 -11.01 -12.76 0.13
C LYS A 202 -12.47 -12.32 0.19
N ASN A 203 -12.91 -11.53 -0.78
CA ASN A 203 -14.26 -11.01 -0.86
C ASN A 203 -15.25 -12.05 -1.42
N VAL A 204 -14.80 -13.22 -1.86
CA VAL A 204 -15.67 -14.36 -2.20
C VAL A 204 -16.57 -14.73 -1.01
N LEU A 205 -16.12 -14.47 0.22
CA LEU A 205 -16.94 -14.63 1.43
C LEU A 205 -18.26 -13.83 1.42
N ILE A 206 -18.37 -12.77 0.62
CA ILE A 206 -19.61 -12.01 0.43
C ILE A 206 -20.69 -12.87 -0.25
N LEU A 207 -20.30 -13.89 -1.01
CA LEU A 207 -21.22 -14.80 -1.68
C LEU A 207 -21.71 -15.94 -0.77
N VAL A 208 -21.10 -16.14 0.39
CA VAL A 208 -21.45 -17.25 1.31
C VAL A 208 -22.93 -17.20 1.73
N PRO A 209 -23.50 -16.06 2.15
CA PRO A 209 -24.92 -15.99 2.51
C PRO A 209 -25.86 -16.33 1.35
N LEU A 210 -25.54 -15.94 0.12
CA LEU A 210 -26.32 -16.25 -1.08
C LEU A 210 -26.44 -17.77 -1.31
N VAL A 211 -25.33 -18.48 -1.13
CA VAL A 211 -25.26 -19.94 -1.30
C VAL A 211 -26.00 -20.65 -0.17
N LEU A 212 -25.73 -20.26 1.08
CA LEU A 212 -26.31 -20.92 2.26
C LEU A 212 -27.80 -20.63 2.44
N SER A 213 -28.33 -19.55 1.85
CA SER A 213 -29.77 -19.26 1.83
C SER A 213 -30.50 -19.92 0.65
N HIS A 214 -29.83 -20.80 -0.10
CA HIS A 214 -30.33 -21.47 -1.30
C HIS A 214 -30.94 -20.49 -2.34
N SER A 215 -30.47 -19.24 -2.34
CA SER A 215 -31.01 -18.17 -3.19
C SER A 215 -30.19 -17.96 -4.46
N VAL A 216 -29.40 -18.95 -4.86
CA VAL A 216 -28.51 -18.89 -6.03
C VAL A 216 -29.24 -18.86 -7.38
N THR A 217 -30.51 -19.27 -7.40
CA THR A 217 -31.38 -19.22 -8.58
C THR A 217 -32.10 -17.88 -8.74
N ASP A 218 -32.05 -17.02 -7.73
CA ASP A 218 -32.63 -15.68 -7.72
C ASP A 218 -31.64 -14.70 -8.40
N VAL A 219 -31.93 -14.37 -9.66
CA VAL A 219 -31.08 -13.53 -10.51
C VAL A 219 -30.81 -12.16 -9.88
N ASP A 220 -31.81 -11.59 -9.20
CA ASP A 220 -31.68 -10.27 -8.56
C ASP A 220 -30.68 -10.34 -7.40
N LYS A 221 -30.78 -11.37 -6.54
CA LYS A 221 -29.83 -11.56 -5.44
C LYS A 221 -28.42 -11.88 -5.92
N VAL A 222 -28.27 -12.61 -7.02
CA VAL A 222 -26.97 -12.87 -7.65
C VAL A 222 -26.34 -11.56 -8.13
N LEU A 223 -27.12 -10.71 -8.84
CA LEU A 223 -26.63 -9.42 -9.34
C LEU A 223 -26.26 -8.48 -8.18
N LEU A 224 -27.10 -8.38 -7.16
CA LEU A 224 -26.82 -7.59 -5.96
C LEU A 224 -25.53 -8.05 -5.28
N SER A 225 -25.33 -9.36 -5.13
CA SER A 225 -24.13 -9.95 -4.54
C SER A 225 -22.87 -9.65 -5.37
N ALA A 226 -22.98 -9.68 -6.70
CA ALA A 226 -21.88 -9.33 -7.61
C ALA A 226 -21.51 -7.85 -7.49
N ILE A 227 -22.50 -6.94 -7.43
CA ILE A 227 -22.28 -5.51 -7.19
C ILE A 227 -21.59 -5.30 -5.84
N GLY A 228 -22.10 -5.92 -4.78
CA GLY A 228 -21.51 -5.80 -3.45
C GLY A 228 -20.08 -6.34 -3.37
N PHE A 229 -19.79 -7.45 -4.05
CA PHE A 229 -18.43 -7.96 -4.22
C PHE A 229 -17.51 -6.91 -4.85
N ILE A 230 -17.95 -6.24 -5.93
CA ILE A 230 -17.17 -5.20 -6.60
C ILE A 230 -16.98 -4.00 -5.67
N LEU A 231 -18.03 -3.47 -5.04
CA LEU A 231 -17.95 -2.31 -4.15
C LEU A 231 -17.01 -2.55 -2.96
N PHE A 232 -17.10 -3.72 -2.33
CA PHE A 232 -16.19 -4.10 -1.26
C PHE A 232 -14.75 -4.28 -1.76
N SER A 233 -14.57 -4.79 -2.99
CA SER A 233 -13.26 -4.93 -3.63
C SER A 233 -12.61 -3.59 -3.93
N LEU A 234 -13.36 -2.61 -4.45
CA LEU A 234 -12.88 -1.24 -4.65
C LEU A 234 -12.52 -0.58 -3.30
N THR A 235 -13.35 -0.77 -2.28
CA THR A 235 -13.08 -0.30 -0.90
C THR A 235 -11.77 -0.86 -0.36
N ALA A 236 -11.58 -2.18 -0.48
CA ALA A 236 -10.37 -2.87 -0.07
C ALA A 236 -9.14 -2.44 -0.88
N SER A 237 -9.28 -2.23 -2.19
CA SER A 237 -8.21 -1.71 -3.05
C SER A 237 -7.77 -0.32 -2.59
N GLY A 238 -8.68 0.60 -2.30
CA GLY A 238 -8.34 1.92 -1.75
C GLY A 238 -7.53 1.81 -0.45
N ILE A 239 -7.93 0.92 0.47
CA ILE A 239 -7.18 0.64 1.71
C ILE A 239 -5.77 0.13 1.41
N TYR A 240 -5.61 -0.78 0.43
CA TYR A 240 -4.28 -1.25 0.04
C TYR A 240 -3.41 -0.15 -0.55
N VAL A 241 -3.98 0.75 -1.35
CA VAL A 241 -3.23 1.91 -1.90
C VAL A 241 -2.75 2.83 -0.77
N PHE A 242 -3.60 3.16 0.19
CA PHE A 242 -3.21 4.00 1.33
C PHE A 242 -2.18 3.33 2.24
N ASN A 243 -2.27 2.02 2.45
CA ASN A 243 -1.23 1.30 3.19
C ASN A 243 0.12 1.35 2.45
N ASP A 244 0.13 1.22 1.12
CA ASP A 244 1.36 1.31 0.33
C ASP A 244 1.96 2.73 0.35
N LEU A 245 1.13 3.77 0.39
CA LEU A 245 1.58 5.16 0.59
C LEU A 245 2.26 5.36 1.95
N VAL A 246 1.65 4.85 3.02
CA VAL A 246 2.18 5.00 4.39
C VAL A 246 3.48 4.21 4.59
N ASP A 247 3.67 3.12 3.85
CA ASP A 247 4.82 2.22 3.98
C ASP A 247 5.90 2.38 2.89
N ILE A 248 5.87 3.46 2.08
CA ILE A 248 6.83 3.70 0.98
C ILE A 248 8.29 3.42 1.40
N SER A 249 8.77 4.05 2.47
CA SER A 249 10.16 3.92 2.92
C SER A 249 10.52 2.48 3.33
N ASN A 250 9.59 1.80 4.02
CA ASN A 250 9.77 0.41 4.44
C ASN A 250 9.70 -0.54 3.24
N ASP A 251 8.87 -0.23 2.25
CA ASP A 251 8.70 -1.06 1.06
C ASP A 251 9.92 -0.97 0.14
N ARG A 252 10.54 0.21 0.00
CA ARG A 252 11.74 0.40 -0.83
C ARG A 252 12.93 -0.47 -0.41
N VAL A 253 13.14 -0.65 0.90
CA VAL A 253 14.24 -1.49 1.43
C VAL A 253 13.93 -2.98 1.46
N HIS A 254 12.66 -3.37 1.24
CA HIS A 254 12.24 -4.76 1.39
C HIS A 254 12.45 -5.56 0.08
N PRO A 255 13.04 -6.78 0.11
CA PRO A 255 13.41 -7.54 -1.10
C PRO A 255 12.29 -7.75 -2.14
N ILE A 256 11.08 -8.05 -1.66
CA ILE A 256 9.90 -8.26 -2.52
C ILE A 256 9.03 -7.00 -2.69
N LYS A 257 8.81 -6.23 -1.61
CA LYS A 257 7.89 -5.08 -1.62
C LYS A 257 8.47 -3.85 -2.32
N SER A 258 9.79 -3.80 -2.56
CA SER A 258 10.42 -2.75 -3.37
C SER A 258 9.87 -2.68 -4.78
N LYS A 259 9.35 -3.80 -5.30
CA LYS A 259 8.68 -3.91 -6.60
C LYS A 259 7.23 -3.41 -6.61
N ARG A 260 6.70 -2.88 -5.50
CA ARG A 260 5.35 -2.27 -5.47
C ARG A 260 5.37 -0.98 -6.30
N PRO A 261 4.28 -0.67 -7.05
CA PRO A 261 4.31 0.45 -8.00
C PRO A 261 4.70 1.81 -7.41
N ILE A 262 4.27 2.14 -6.19
CA ILE A 262 4.63 3.42 -5.54
C ILE A 262 6.08 3.39 -5.04
N ALA A 263 6.51 2.30 -4.39
CA ALA A 263 7.87 2.15 -3.88
C ALA A 263 8.92 2.18 -5.02
N ALA A 264 8.61 1.52 -6.14
CA ALA A 264 9.42 1.48 -7.35
C ALA A 264 9.38 2.77 -8.18
N GLY A 265 8.55 3.76 -7.81
CA GLY A 265 8.37 5.00 -8.57
C GLY A 265 7.57 4.85 -9.87
N GLU A 266 7.00 3.68 -10.17
CA GLU A 266 6.13 3.46 -11.33
C GLU A 266 4.83 4.28 -11.24
N VAL A 267 4.33 4.56 -10.04
CA VAL A 267 3.14 5.39 -9.80
C VAL A 267 3.49 6.46 -8.78
N SER A 268 3.29 7.73 -9.11
CA SER A 268 3.61 8.82 -8.18
C SER A 268 2.70 8.80 -6.95
N VAL A 269 3.20 9.36 -5.85
CA VAL A 269 2.46 9.45 -4.57
C VAL A 269 1.11 10.13 -4.76
N LEU A 270 1.05 11.23 -5.53
CA LEU A 270 -0.19 11.93 -5.83
C LEU A 270 -1.20 11.05 -6.58
N HIS A 271 -0.77 10.34 -7.62
CA HIS A 271 -1.65 9.42 -8.35
C HIS A 271 -2.16 8.29 -7.46
N GLY A 272 -1.33 7.79 -6.53
CA GLY A 272 -1.76 6.83 -5.51
C GLY A 272 -2.88 7.39 -4.62
N VAL A 273 -2.71 8.61 -4.10
CA VAL A 273 -3.74 9.29 -3.27
C VAL A 273 -5.03 9.46 -4.07
N VAL A 274 -4.95 9.99 -5.29
CA VAL A 274 -6.12 10.22 -6.15
C VAL A 274 -6.83 8.92 -6.46
N LEU A 275 -6.11 7.86 -6.83
CA LEU A 275 -6.70 6.54 -7.09
C LEU A 275 -7.41 6.00 -5.84
N GLY A 276 -6.76 6.02 -4.68
CA GLY A 276 -7.33 5.54 -3.42
C GLY A 276 -8.63 6.26 -3.06
N LEU A 277 -8.64 7.60 -3.17
CA LEU A 277 -9.83 8.42 -2.92
C LEU A 277 -10.94 8.15 -3.95
N LEU A 278 -10.62 8.07 -5.24
CA LEU A 278 -11.61 7.78 -6.28
C LEU A 278 -12.27 6.42 -6.06
N LEU A 279 -11.51 5.39 -5.71
CA LEU A 279 -12.06 4.06 -5.40
C LEU A 279 -13.04 4.11 -4.24
N TRP A 280 -12.72 4.84 -3.17
CA TRP A 280 -13.63 5.03 -2.04
C TRP A 280 -14.85 5.87 -2.40
N ILE A 281 -14.69 7.00 -3.09
CA ILE A 281 -15.81 7.85 -3.51
C ILE A 281 -16.80 7.05 -4.36
N ILE A 282 -16.30 6.28 -5.34
CA ILE A 282 -17.15 5.44 -6.20
C ILE A 282 -17.88 4.39 -5.35
N SER A 283 -17.13 3.62 -4.54
CA SER A 283 -17.72 2.53 -3.76
C SER A 283 -18.76 3.00 -2.73
N LEU A 284 -18.46 4.08 -2.00
CA LEU A 284 -19.33 4.65 -0.98
C LEU A 284 -20.54 5.35 -1.58
N SER A 285 -20.38 6.10 -2.68
CA SER A 285 -21.51 6.76 -3.34
C SER A 285 -22.51 5.73 -3.87
N VAL A 286 -22.04 4.70 -4.59
CA VAL A 286 -22.93 3.65 -5.09
C VAL A 286 -23.59 2.90 -3.92
N ALA A 287 -22.84 2.60 -2.85
CA ALA A 287 -23.40 1.97 -1.66
C ALA A 287 -24.50 2.85 -1.01
N TYR A 288 -24.27 4.14 -0.86
CA TYR A 288 -25.21 5.07 -0.22
C TYR A 288 -26.54 5.20 -0.99
N PHE A 289 -26.49 5.29 -2.32
CA PHE A 289 -27.69 5.48 -3.12
C PHE A 289 -28.49 4.20 -3.38
N ASN A 290 -27.85 3.02 -3.30
CA ASN A 290 -28.47 1.76 -3.73
C ASN A 290 -28.68 0.73 -2.60
N PHE A 291 -28.08 0.93 -1.42
CA PHE A 291 -28.09 -0.06 -0.35
C PHE A 291 -28.15 0.58 1.05
N ASP A 292 -29.21 0.28 1.81
CA ASP A 292 -29.51 0.95 3.10
C ASP A 292 -28.35 0.90 4.13
N PHE A 293 -27.72 -0.28 4.30
CA PHE A 293 -26.69 -0.48 5.34
C PHE A 293 -25.27 -0.68 4.78
N LEU A 294 -25.12 -0.87 3.47
CA LEU A 294 -23.81 -1.17 2.88
C LEU A 294 -22.83 -0.01 3.06
N PHE A 295 -23.31 1.23 2.92
CA PHE A 295 -22.49 2.42 3.14
C PHE A 295 -21.82 2.42 4.52
N LEU A 296 -22.60 2.16 5.59
CA LEU A 296 -22.10 2.11 6.96
C LEU A 296 -21.10 0.98 7.17
N ILE A 297 -21.32 -0.18 6.54
CA ILE A 297 -20.39 -1.32 6.61
C ILE A 297 -19.07 -0.99 5.93
N LEU A 298 -19.10 -0.42 4.71
CA LEU A 298 -17.89 -0.04 3.98
C LEU A 298 -17.12 1.07 4.72
N LEU A 299 -17.82 2.08 5.23
CA LEU A 299 -17.22 3.14 6.03
C LEU A 299 -16.59 2.59 7.31
N GLY A 300 -17.32 1.75 8.05
CA GLY A 300 -16.81 1.07 9.23
C GLY A 300 -15.61 0.18 8.94
N TYR A 301 -15.61 -0.51 7.80
CA TYR A 301 -14.48 -1.32 7.33
C TYR A 301 -13.25 -0.46 7.04
N ILE A 302 -13.40 0.71 6.40
CA ILE A 302 -12.30 1.67 6.20
C ILE A 302 -11.75 2.13 7.56
N VAL A 303 -12.61 2.60 8.45
CA VAL A 303 -12.21 3.09 9.79
C VAL A 303 -11.49 2.01 10.58
N LEU A 304 -12.01 0.78 10.60
CA LEU A 304 -11.39 -0.34 11.31
C LEU A 304 -10.02 -0.70 10.71
N ASN A 305 -9.85 -0.61 9.39
CA ASN A 305 -8.53 -0.81 8.75
C ASN A 305 -7.53 0.28 9.15
N PHE A 306 -7.95 1.54 9.24
CA PHE A 306 -7.10 2.60 9.77
C PHE A 306 -6.73 2.36 11.25
N LEU A 307 -7.72 2.11 12.12
CA LEU A 307 -7.48 1.78 13.53
C LEU A 307 -6.53 0.58 13.67
N TYR A 308 -6.70 -0.45 12.84
CA TYR A 308 -5.81 -1.59 12.81
C TYR A 308 -4.38 -1.20 12.41
N SER A 309 -4.19 -0.48 11.30
CA SER A 309 -2.88 -0.09 10.80
C SER A 309 -2.09 0.81 11.75
N PHE A 310 -2.77 1.68 12.52
CA PHE A 310 -2.13 2.66 13.40
C PHE A 310 -2.02 2.20 14.86
N LEU A 311 -3.05 1.53 15.39
CA LEU A 311 -3.20 1.25 16.82
C LEU A 311 -3.29 -0.25 17.12
N LEU A 312 -4.31 -0.92 16.58
CA LEU A 312 -4.71 -2.25 17.07
C LEU A 312 -3.72 -3.36 16.71
N LYS A 313 -2.95 -3.22 15.61
CA LYS A 313 -1.94 -4.23 15.23
C LYS A 313 -0.80 -4.39 16.23
N ARG A 314 -0.64 -3.45 17.17
CA ARG A 314 0.39 -3.45 18.22
C ARG A 314 -0.06 -4.16 19.49
N LEU A 315 -1.37 -4.44 19.61
CA LEU A 315 -1.96 -5.08 20.77
C LEU A 315 -2.05 -6.58 20.50
N VAL A 316 -1.33 -7.36 21.30
CA VAL A 316 -1.32 -8.84 21.23
C VAL A 316 -2.74 -9.39 21.35
N LEU A 317 -3.06 -10.40 20.53
CA LEU A 317 -4.38 -11.02 20.32
C LEU A 317 -5.48 -10.11 19.75
N VAL A 318 -5.49 -8.81 20.06
CA VAL A 318 -6.46 -7.86 19.47
C VAL A 318 -6.27 -7.80 17.96
N ASP A 319 -5.04 -7.84 17.48
CA ASP A 319 -4.73 -7.88 16.05
C ASP A 319 -5.36 -9.10 15.35
N VAL A 320 -5.36 -10.26 16.00
CA VAL A 320 -5.95 -11.52 15.53
C VAL A 320 -7.48 -11.43 15.54
N VAL A 321 -8.08 -10.91 16.62
CA VAL A 321 -9.54 -10.70 16.71
C VAL A 321 -10.01 -9.78 15.59
N VAL A 322 -9.31 -8.68 15.34
CA VAL A 322 -9.64 -7.74 14.26
C VAL A 322 -9.47 -8.39 12.89
N LEU A 323 -8.43 -9.21 12.70
CA LEU A 323 -8.24 -9.96 11.45
C LEU A 323 -9.40 -10.93 11.17
N ALA A 324 -9.85 -11.67 12.19
CA ALA A 324 -11.03 -12.51 12.10
C ALA A 324 -12.29 -11.69 11.79
N GLY A 325 -12.44 -10.55 12.48
CA GLY A 325 -13.52 -9.59 12.25
C GLY A 325 -13.60 -9.09 10.80
N PHE A 326 -12.46 -8.84 10.13
CA PHE A 326 -12.47 -8.48 8.72
C PHE A 326 -13.09 -9.55 7.83
N TYR A 327 -12.91 -10.84 8.13
CA TYR A 327 -13.55 -11.91 7.37
C TYR A 327 -15.05 -11.99 7.67
N ILE A 328 -15.44 -11.83 8.93
CA ILE A 328 -16.85 -11.82 9.35
C ILE A 328 -17.61 -10.65 8.71
N ILE A 329 -17.01 -9.45 8.65
CA ILE A 329 -17.62 -8.28 8.00
C ILE A 329 -18.02 -8.58 6.55
N ARG A 330 -17.24 -9.39 5.81
CA ARG A 330 -17.58 -9.77 4.44
C ARG A 330 -18.82 -10.65 4.37
N ILE A 331 -18.96 -11.58 5.31
CA ILE A 331 -20.17 -12.42 5.43
C ILE A 331 -21.37 -11.55 5.80
N ILE A 332 -21.21 -10.60 6.72
CA ILE A 332 -22.25 -9.62 7.08
C ILE A 332 -22.66 -8.79 5.86
N THR A 333 -21.68 -8.28 5.10
CA THR A 333 -21.93 -7.57 3.85
C THR A 333 -22.81 -8.39 2.91
N GLY A 334 -22.44 -9.66 2.67
CA GLY A 334 -23.22 -10.56 1.83
C GLY A 334 -24.68 -10.68 2.27
N ALA A 335 -24.89 -10.94 3.56
CA ALA A 335 -26.23 -11.14 4.12
C ALA A 335 -27.11 -9.89 4.04
N VAL A 336 -26.52 -8.72 4.29
CA VAL A 336 -27.20 -7.42 4.14
C VAL A 336 -27.61 -7.17 2.70
N ILE A 337 -26.74 -7.49 1.73
CA ILE A 337 -27.01 -7.28 0.31
C ILE A 337 -28.16 -8.19 -0.17
N VAL A 338 -28.14 -9.47 0.20
CA VAL A 338 -29.19 -10.43 -0.20
C VAL A 338 -30.44 -10.38 0.68
N LYS A 339 -30.44 -9.51 1.71
CA LYS A 339 -31.51 -9.34 2.71
C LYS A 339 -31.90 -10.65 3.41
N VAL A 340 -30.89 -11.42 3.81
CA VAL A 340 -31.06 -12.67 4.55
C VAL A 340 -30.52 -12.51 5.97
N ALA A 341 -31.23 -13.08 6.95
CA ALA A 341 -30.76 -13.14 8.32
C ALA A 341 -29.55 -14.08 8.44
N LEU A 342 -28.49 -13.63 9.10
CA LEU A 342 -27.37 -14.51 9.44
C LEU A 342 -27.79 -15.50 10.52
N SER A 343 -27.49 -16.78 10.30
CA SER A 343 -27.68 -17.79 11.34
C SER A 343 -26.62 -17.65 12.43
N PHE A 344 -27.03 -17.88 13.67
CA PHE A 344 -26.11 -17.94 14.82
C PHE A 344 -24.96 -18.93 14.58
N TRP A 345 -25.28 -20.09 13.99
CA TRP A 345 -24.32 -21.13 13.65
C TRP A 345 -23.27 -20.66 12.64
N LEU A 346 -23.67 -19.96 11.58
CA LEU A 346 -22.74 -19.46 10.56
C LEU A 346 -21.76 -18.45 11.15
N ILE A 347 -22.24 -17.50 11.96
CA ILE A 347 -21.38 -16.50 12.61
C ILE A 347 -20.41 -17.17 13.57
N THR A 348 -20.90 -18.08 14.41
CA THR A 348 -20.08 -18.77 15.43
C THR A 348 -19.02 -19.65 14.78
N PHE A 349 -19.39 -20.45 13.78
CA PHE A 349 -18.45 -21.24 12.98
C PHE A 349 -17.37 -20.36 12.36
N SER A 350 -17.80 -19.29 11.66
CA SER A 350 -16.92 -18.37 10.96
C SER A 350 -15.96 -17.67 11.92
N LEU A 351 -16.43 -17.27 13.10
CA LEU A 351 -15.62 -16.63 14.12
C LEU A 351 -14.44 -17.53 14.53
N PHE A 352 -14.71 -18.76 14.97
CA PHE A 352 -13.67 -19.68 15.42
C PHE A 352 -12.74 -20.10 14.27
N MET A 353 -13.30 -20.33 13.08
CA MET A 353 -12.51 -20.70 11.90
C MET A 353 -11.57 -19.57 11.48
N PHE A 354 -12.06 -18.34 11.33
CA PHE A 354 -11.22 -17.21 10.93
C PHE A 354 -10.25 -16.77 12.02
N PHE A 355 -10.60 -16.95 13.30
CA PHE A 355 -9.68 -16.73 14.41
C PHE A 355 -8.53 -17.74 14.39
N SER A 356 -8.81 -19.03 14.12
CA SER A 356 -7.79 -20.05 13.85
C SER A 356 -6.88 -19.68 12.68
N LEU A 357 -7.43 -19.25 11.54
CA LEU A 357 -6.61 -18.82 10.39
C LEU A 357 -5.76 -17.58 10.71
N ALA A 358 -6.32 -16.61 11.44
CA ALA A 358 -5.59 -15.42 11.86
C ALA A 358 -4.42 -15.79 12.79
N LEU A 359 -4.60 -16.74 13.71
CA LEU A 359 -3.55 -17.28 14.56
C LEU A 359 -2.51 -18.07 13.77
N ALA A 360 -2.91 -18.86 12.76
CA ALA A 360 -1.97 -19.58 11.91
C ALA A 360 -1.05 -18.61 11.14
N LYS A 361 -1.59 -17.49 10.68
CA LYS A 361 -0.81 -16.40 10.08
C LYS A 361 0.12 -15.74 11.11
N ARG A 362 -0.36 -15.46 12.32
CA ARG A 362 0.46 -14.86 13.38
C ARG A 362 1.60 -15.79 13.77
N TYR A 363 1.32 -17.08 13.92
CA TYR A 363 2.29 -18.14 14.17
C TYR A 363 3.38 -18.15 13.10
N SER A 364 3.01 -18.16 11.81
CA SER A 364 4.01 -18.18 10.74
C SER A 364 4.86 -16.91 10.71
N GLU A 365 4.28 -15.74 11.03
CA GLU A 365 5.05 -14.49 11.21
C GLU A 365 6.04 -14.58 12.39
N ILE A 366 5.65 -15.13 13.54
CA ILE A 366 6.53 -15.32 14.73
C ILE A 366 7.64 -16.33 14.44
N ALA A 367 7.31 -17.45 13.81
CA ALA A 367 8.23 -18.56 13.56
C ALA A 367 9.39 -18.22 12.60
N LEU A 368 9.28 -17.10 11.87
CA LEU A 368 10.31 -16.58 10.96
C LEU A 368 11.43 -15.80 11.66
N TYR A 369 11.24 -15.36 12.90
CA TYR A 369 12.27 -14.58 13.61
C TYR A 369 13.41 -15.48 14.13
N THR A 370 14.66 -15.04 13.96
CA THR A 370 15.90 -15.71 14.42
C THR A 370 16.25 -15.34 15.85
N ARG A 371 17.05 -16.18 16.56
CA ARG A 371 17.30 -16.07 18.02
C ARG A 371 17.83 -14.70 18.48
N GLU A 372 18.38 -13.91 17.56
CA GLU A 372 18.99 -12.60 17.84
C GLU A 372 17.96 -11.44 17.89
N SER A 373 16.74 -11.64 17.40
CA SER A 373 15.65 -10.66 17.49
C SER A 373 14.59 -11.14 18.48
N THR A 374 14.51 -10.50 19.64
CA THR A 374 13.61 -10.87 20.74
C THR A 374 12.16 -10.42 20.55
N GLU A 375 11.91 -9.37 19.76
CA GLU A 375 10.57 -8.84 19.50
C GLU A 375 10.18 -8.83 18.02
N VAL A 376 8.92 -9.19 17.74
CA VAL A 376 8.29 -8.96 16.44
C VAL A 376 8.05 -7.45 16.27
N LYS A 377 8.93 -6.79 15.52
CA LYS A 377 8.88 -5.33 15.29
C LYS A 377 7.46 -4.85 14.98
N GLY A 378 6.94 -3.98 15.85
CA GLY A 378 5.69 -3.24 15.64
C GLY A 378 4.39 -4.01 15.91
N ARG A 379 4.45 -5.19 16.54
CA ARG A 379 3.25 -5.99 16.89
C ARG A 379 3.16 -6.47 18.33
N GLY A 380 4.23 -6.35 19.12
CA GLY A 380 4.23 -6.65 20.56
C GLY A 380 4.33 -8.14 20.92
N TYR A 381 4.45 -9.04 19.94
CA TYR A 381 4.67 -10.47 20.18
C TYR A 381 6.15 -10.75 20.44
N ILE A 382 6.41 -11.67 21.36
CA ILE A 382 7.73 -12.27 21.62
C ILE A 382 7.77 -13.70 21.06
N ARG A 383 8.98 -14.26 20.95
CA ARG A 383 9.16 -15.62 20.42
C ARG A 383 8.41 -16.66 21.26
N GLU A 384 8.40 -16.49 22.56
CA GLU A 384 7.79 -17.40 23.54
C GLU A 384 6.27 -17.53 23.34
N ASP A 385 5.64 -16.54 22.71
CA ASP A 385 4.21 -16.56 22.37
C ASP A 385 3.89 -17.58 21.27
N GLU A 386 4.90 -18.11 20.57
CA GLU A 386 4.73 -19.12 19.52
C GLU A 386 3.88 -20.29 20.02
N PHE A 387 4.21 -20.83 21.20
CA PHE A 387 3.55 -22.00 21.78
C PHE A 387 2.07 -21.72 22.10
N ILE A 388 1.79 -20.60 22.78
CA ILE A 388 0.42 -20.20 23.12
C ILE A 388 -0.39 -19.91 21.86
N THR A 389 0.20 -19.25 20.87
CA THR A 389 -0.44 -18.97 19.58
C THR A 389 -0.86 -20.26 18.87
N THR A 390 -0.02 -21.30 18.90
CA THR A 390 -0.36 -22.63 18.35
C THR A 390 -1.54 -23.25 19.09
N ILE A 391 -1.51 -23.28 20.43
CA ILE A 391 -2.58 -23.90 21.23
C ILE A 391 -3.92 -23.21 20.96
N LEU A 392 -3.95 -21.88 21.07
CA LEU A 392 -5.17 -21.10 20.82
C LEU A 392 -5.69 -21.34 19.41
N GLY A 393 -4.80 -21.45 18.45
CA GLY A 393 -5.14 -21.60 17.04
C GLY A 393 -5.71 -22.97 16.70
N VAL A 394 -5.04 -24.04 17.12
CA VAL A 394 -5.52 -25.42 16.97
C VAL A 394 -6.86 -25.60 17.70
N ALA A 395 -6.96 -25.14 18.96
CA ALA A 395 -8.19 -25.22 19.75
C ALA A 395 -9.35 -24.50 19.04
N SER A 396 -9.13 -23.27 18.56
CA SER A 396 -10.17 -22.52 17.84
C SER A 396 -10.59 -23.23 16.55
N GLY A 397 -9.64 -23.83 15.82
CA GLY A 397 -9.94 -24.63 14.65
C GLY A 397 -10.82 -25.84 14.98
N LEU A 398 -10.49 -26.61 16.00
CA LEU A 398 -11.28 -27.76 16.43
C LEU A 398 -12.67 -27.36 16.97
N VAL A 399 -12.77 -26.23 17.69
CA VAL A 399 -14.05 -25.68 18.14
C VAL A 399 -14.93 -25.30 16.95
N SER A 400 -14.37 -24.76 15.86
CA SER A 400 -15.16 -24.51 14.64
C SER A 400 -15.77 -25.80 14.09
N VAL A 401 -15.03 -26.91 14.11
CA VAL A 401 -15.56 -28.21 13.67
C VAL A 401 -16.62 -28.75 14.62
N LEU A 402 -16.45 -28.57 15.93
CA LEU A 402 -17.48 -28.90 16.92
C LEU A 402 -18.77 -28.09 16.67
N VAL A 403 -18.66 -26.79 16.39
CA VAL A 403 -19.82 -25.94 16.07
C VAL A 403 -20.52 -26.43 14.80
N MET A 404 -19.78 -26.90 13.78
CA MET A 404 -20.38 -27.52 12.60
C MET A 404 -21.13 -28.82 12.94
N ALA A 405 -20.59 -29.66 13.83
CA ALA A 405 -21.28 -30.88 14.28
C ALA A 405 -22.58 -30.55 15.03
N LEU A 406 -22.56 -29.52 15.88
CA LEU A 406 -23.77 -29.04 16.57
C LEU A 406 -24.81 -28.49 15.59
N TYR A 407 -24.37 -27.76 14.56
CA TYR A 407 -25.25 -27.26 13.49
C TYR A 407 -25.96 -28.39 12.74
N ILE A 408 -25.26 -29.48 12.40
CA ILE A 408 -25.84 -30.64 11.70
C ILE A 408 -26.82 -31.41 12.60
N HIS A 409 -26.59 -31.39 13.90
CA HIS A 409 -27.47 -32.04 14.87
C HIS A 409 -28.74 -31.23 15.17
N ASP A 410 -28.74 -29.91 14.93
CA ASP A 410 -29.86 -29.02 15.19
C ASP A 410 -31.10 -29.37 14.34
N ASP A 411 -32.26 -29.48 14.99
CA ASP A 411 -33.49 -29.93 14.32
C ASP A 411 -33.95 -28.98 13.21
N ARG A 412 -33.70 -27.67 13.34
CA ARG A 412 -34.06 -26.68 12.30
C ARG A 412 -33.24 -26.87 11.04
N THR A 413 -31.97 -27.23 11.18
CA THR A 413 -31.09 -27.53 10.04
C THR A 413 -31.57 -28.77 9.31
N ARG A 414 -31.93 -29.83 10.05
CA ARG A 414 -32.37 -31.10 9.45
C ARG A 414 -33.59 -30.96 8.55
N ILE A 415 -34.49 -30.03 8.87
CA ILE A 415 -35.70 -29.76 8.08
C ILE A 415 -35.38 -29.04 6.75
N MET A 416 -34.21 -28.38 6.64
CA MET A 416 -33.81 -27.67 5.42
C MET A 416 -33.17 -28.57 4.36
N TYR A 417 -32.88 -29.84 4.67
CA TYR A 417 -32.15 -30.77 3.81
C TYR A 417 -32.95 -32.06 3.63
N SER A 418 -32.90 -32.64 2.42
CA SER A 418 -33.55 -33.91 2.10
C SER A 418 -32.95 -35.08 2.88
N ASP A 419 -31.62 -35.11 3.01
CA ASP A 419 -30.91 -36.08 3.86
C ASP A 419 -29.68 -35.43 4.53
N SER A 420 -29.89 -34.93 5.75
CA SER A 420 -28.84 -34.29 6.55
C SER A 420 -27.67 -35.22 6.92
N ASN A 421 -27.79 -36.55 6.75
CA ASN A 421 -26.70 -37.47 7.08
C ASN A 421 -25.45 -37.25 6.22
N TRP A 422 -25.64 -36.83 4.97
CA TRP A 422 -24.53 -36.51 4.07
C TRP A 422 -23.65 -35.38 4.61
N LEU A 423 -24.20 -34.45 5.40
CA LEU A 423 -23.45 -33.35 6.01
C LEU A 423 -22.41 -33.84 7.02
N TRP A 424 -22.56 -35.03 7.62
CA TRP A 424 -21.57 -35.56 8.57
C TRP A 424 -20.21 -35.81 7.93
N ILE A 425 -20.13 -35.97 6.61
CA ILE A 425 -18.86 -36.06 5.86
C ILE A 425 -18.04 -34.76 6.01
N THR A 426 -18.69 -33.62 6.23
CA THR A 426 -17.99 -32.35 6.45
C THR A 426 -17.11 -32.36 7.70
N ILE A 427 -17.47 -33.13 8.72
CA ILE A 427 -16.74 -33.20 9.99
C ILE A 427 -15.33 -33.79 9.83
N PRO A 428 -15.13 -35.04 9.37
CA PRO A 428 -13.79 -35.58 9.17
C PRO A 428 -13.00 -34.78 8.12
N ALA A 429 -13.65 -34.22 7.11
CA ALA A 429 -13.01 -33.37 6.10
C ALA A 429 -12.43 -32.08 6.71
N LEU A 430 -13.20 -31.37 7.53
CA LEU A 430 -12.75 -30.16 8.24
C LEU A 430 -11.72 -30.48 9.31
N LEU A 431 -11.88 -31.58 10.07
CA LEU A 431 -10.87 -32.04 11.04
C LEU A 431 -9.51 -32.25 10.37
N TYR A 432 -9.50 -32.97 9.23
CA TYR A 432 -8.28 -33.19 8.47
C TYR A 432 -7.68 -31.86 7.97
N TRP A 433 -8.50 -30.98 7.38
CA TRP A 433 -8.02 -29.72 6.83
C TRP A 433 -7.41 -28.81 7.89
N VAL A 434 -8.10 -28.60 9.01
CA VAL A 434 -7.62 -27.77 10.12
C VAL A 434 -6.33 -28.35 10.70
N SER A 435 -6.29 -29.66 10.92
CA SER A 435 -5.10 -30.34 11.47
C SER A 435 -3.91 -30.23 10.52
N ARG A 436 -4.14 -30.44 9.21
CA ARG A 436 -3.10 -30.32 8.17
C ARG A 436 -2.58 -28.89 8.05
N LEU A 437 -3.46 -27.89 8.10
CA LEU A 437 -3.07 -26.48 8.07
C LEU A 437 -2.08 -26.17 9.19
N TRP A 438 -2.42 -26.57 10.43
CA TRP A 438 -1.56 -26.34 11.60
C TRP A 438 -0.27 -27.17 11.56
N LEU A 439 -0.32 -28.40 11.04
CA LEU A 439 0.88 -29.21 10.79
C LEU A 439 1.84 -28.50 9.82
N LEU A 440 1.33 -27.95 8.72
CA LEU A 440 2.12 -27.24 7.72
C LEU A 440 2.64 -25.89 8.22
N ALA A 441 1.83 -25.18 9.01
CA ALA A 441 2.24 -23.97 9.70
C ALA A 441 3.45 -24.27 10.61
N HIS A 442 3.35 -25.30 11.46
CA HIS A 442 4.43 -25.73 12.35
C HIS A 442 5.72 -26.14 11.60
N ARG A 443 5.58 -26.79 10.45
CA ARG A 443 6.70 -27.12 9.55
C ARG A 443 7.30 -25.92 8.82
N LYS A 444 6.79 -24.69 9.05
CA LYS A 444 7.19 -23.45 8.37
C LYS A 444 7.01 -23.49 6.85
N LEU A 445 6.10 -24.34 6.37
CA LEU A 445 5.75 -24.45 4.95
C LEU A 445 4.62 -23.48 4.57
N LEU A 446 3.97 -22.87 5.55
CA LEU A 446 2.95 -21.85 5.37
C LEU A 446 3.58 -20.45 5.28
N ALA A 447 4.23 -20.17 4.14
CA ALA A 447 4.90 -18.88 3.90
C ALA A 447 3.93 -17.75 3.45
N GLU A 448 2.71 -18.11 3.04
CA GLU A 448 1.71 -17.17 2.51
C GLU A 448 0.48 -17.05 3.43
N ASP A 449 -0.36 -16.03 3.20
CA ASP A 449 -1.67 -15.88 3.84
C ASP A 449 -2.47 -17.20 3.77
N PRO A 450 -3.03 -17.72 4.89
CA PRO A 450 -3.73 -19.01 4.91
C PRO A 450 -4.82 -19.17 3.84
N ILE A 451 -5.47 -18.07 3.45
CA ILE A 451 -6.47 -18.10 2.38
C ILE A 451 -5.81 -18.32 1.02
N ARG A 452 -4.67 -17.68 0.78
CA ARG A 452 -3.90 -17.88 -0.44
C ARG A 452 -3.34 -19.30 -0.53
N PHE A 453 -2.95 -19.86 0.61
CA PHE A 453 -2.60 -21.28 0.72
C PHE A 453 -3.78 -22.16 0.29
N ALA A 454 -4.98 -21.93 0.85
CA ALA A 454 -6.18 -22.70 0.52
C ALA A 454 -6.54 -22.67 -0.98
N ILE A 455 -6.24 -21.56 -1.67
CA ILE A 455 -6.50 -21.39 -3.12
C ILE A 455 -5.39 -22.00 -3.99
N ARG A 456 -4.21 -22.32 -3.45
CA ARG A 456 -3.11 -22.88 -4.27
C ARG A 456 -2.87 -24.35 -4.00
N ASP A 457 -3.30 -24.82 -2.84
CA ASP A 457 -3.07 -26.17 -2.37
C ASP A 457 -4.07 -27.17 -2.97
N LYS A 458 -3.55 -28.21 -3.65
CA LYS A 458 -4.35 -29.23 -4.33
C LYS A 458 -5.23 -30.02 -3.36
N GLU A 459 -4.74 -30.31 -2.16
CA GLU A 459 -5.54 -31.03 -1.16
C GLU A 459 -6.67 -30.17 -0.59
N SER A 460 -6.46 -28.86 -0.44
CA SER A 460 -7.53 -27.93 -0.09
C SER A 460 -8.67 -27.96 -1.12
N TYR A 461 -8.37 -28.11 -2.41
CA TYR A 461 -9.39 -28.31 -3.44
C TYR A 461 -10.13 -29.65 -3.32
N LEU A 462 -9.41 -30.74 -3.03
CA LEU A 462 -10.04 -32.04 -2.81
C LEU A 462 -11.03 -31.96 -1.63
N ILE A 463 -10.61 -31.37 -0.52
CA ILE A 463 -11.44 -31.19 0.67
C ILE A 463 -12.64 -30.30 0.36
N PHE A 464 -12.43 -29.17 -0.34
CA PHE A 464 -13.53 -28.31 -0.75
C PHE A 464 -14.53 -29.03 -1.66
N GLY A 465 -14.04 -29.88 -2.58
CA GLY A 465 -14.88 -30.75 -3.41
C GLY A 465 -15.70 -31.74 -2.58
N VAL A 466 -15.09 -32.37 -1.56
CA VAL A 466 -15.80 -33.25 -0.62
C VAL A 466 -16.88 -32.50 0.15
N LEU A 467 -16.61 -31.27 0.60
CA LEU A 467 -17.60 -30.42 1.28
C LEU A 467 -18.76 -30.06 0.36
N LEU A 468 -18.49 -29.66 -0.88
CA LEU A 468 -19.52 -29.34 -1.86
C LEU A 468 -20.36 -30.57 -2.22
N PHE A 469 -19.73 -31.73 -2.41
CA PHE A 469 -20.43 -32.99 -2.68
C PHE A 469 -21.34 -33.38 -1.50
N SER A 470 -20.84 -33.26 -0.27
CA SER A 470 -21.60 -33.52 0.94
C SER A 470 -22.83 -32.63 1.06
N VAL A 471 -22.71 -31.32 0.77
CA VAL A 471 -23.85 -30.39 0.75
C VAL A 471 -24.81 -30.71 -0.40
N PHE A 472 -24.29 -31.00 -1.59
CA PHE A 472 -25.12 -31.33 -2.77
C PHE A 472 -25.95 -32.59 -2.55
N MET A 473 -25.40 -33.62 -1.92
CA MET A 473 -26.14 -34.84 -1.58
C MET A 473 -27.14 -34.65 -0.45
N ALA A 474 -26.94 -33.63 0.39
CA ALA A 474 -27.87 -33.31 1.47
C ALA A 474 -29.09 -32.51 0.99
N LEU A 475 -28.94 -31.68 -0.05
CA LEU A 475 -30.01 -30.96 -0.72
C LEU A 475 -30.95 -31.94 -1.43
#